data_AF-A0A0Q7I894-F1
#
_entry.id   AF-A0A0Q7I894-F1
#
_cell.length_a   1.000
_cell.length_b   1.000
_cell.length_c   1.000
_cell.angle_alpha   90.00
_cell.angle_beta   90.00
_cell.angle_gamma   90.00
#
_symmetry.space_group_name_H-M   'P 1'
#
loop_
_entity.id
_entity.type
_entity.pdbx_description
1 polymer ?
#
loop_
_entity_poly.entity_id
_entity_poly.type
_entity_poly.pdbx_seq_one_letter_code
_entity_poly.pdbx_strand_id
1 'polypeptide(L)'
;MTSDGGVLIGPPEARADYGPLLRLVLVNVIAVTGLVILWRMGLLDLVIETDHTRVSLIIFAILVGTTLHCFYQTIVISRELVAARQARAILDAERGTRLSIGPQGVVTAAGTALPSGVLGRHIEGLVRKAQLQAGGPVDQSLLLRLLADRLRSRERLGLFVSEALLRLALLGTAIGFILMLIPISALTSFEADTLRGALGGMTSGMAIALNVTVAGIAGALLLKLEYYMLDAAIADLFDTIVETTEIYVVSALESGPDARA
;
A
#
# COMPACT_ATOMS: atom_id res chain seq x y z
N MET A 1 -12.23 -25.02 -22.97
CA MET A 1 -12.79 -23.85 -23.68
C MET A 1 -13.42 -22.96 -22.62
N THR A 2 -12.62 -22.15 -21.92
CA THR A 2 -12.41 -20.72 -22.18
C THR A 2 -13.71 -19.91 -22.25
N SER A 3 -14.06 -19.32 -21.11
CA SER A 3 -14.70 -17.99 -21.05
C SER A 3 -14.35 -17.38 -19.70
N ASP A 4 -13.14 -16.82 -19.65
CA ASP A 4 -12.72 -15.79 -18.71
C ASP A 4 -13.43 -14.50 -19.15
N GLY A 5 -14.16 -13.83 -18.25
CA GLY A 5 -15.07 -12.75 -18.64
C GLY A 5 -15.81 -12.12 -17.48
N GLY A 6 -15.08 -11.30 -16.71
CA GLY A 6 -15.56 -10.14 -15.94
C GLY A 6 -16.98 -10.19 -15.37
N VAL A 7 -17.12 -10.70 -14.15
CA VAL A 7 -18.17 -10.24 -13.23
C VAL A 7 -17.48 -9.72 -11.97
N LEU A 8 -17.18 -8.42 -12.00
CA LEU A 8 -16.55 -7.66 -10.91
C LEU A 8 -17.50 -7.46 -9.70
N ILE A 9 -18.71 -8.03 -9.74
CA ILE A 9 -19.75 -7.78 -8.74
C ILE A 9 -20.37 -9.12 -8.33
N GLY A 10 -19.77 -9.75 -7.32
CA GLY A 10 -20.35 -10.89 -6.62
C GLY A 10 -21.57 -10.53 -5.75
N PRO A 11 -22.20 -11.53 -5.09
CA PRO A 11 -23.36 -11.35 -4.21
C PRO A 11 -23.09 -10.32 -3.07
N PRO A 12 -24.13 -9.77 -2.42
CA PRO A 12 -24.00 -8.66 -1.46
C PRO A 12 -23.03 -8.93 -0.29
N GLU A 13 -22.82 -10.19 0.09
CA GLU A 13 -21.81 -10.62 1.07
C GLU A 13 -20.37 -10.37 0.56
N ALA A 14 -20.13 -10.52 -0.74
CA ALA A 14 -18.85 -10.19 -1.39
C ALA A 14 -18.62 -8.67 -1.57
N ARG A 15 -19.64 -7.81 -1.37
CA ARG A 15 -19.46 -6.35 -1.44
C ARG A 15 -18.74 -5.79 -0.21
N ALA A 16 -18.80 -6.47 0.93
CA ALA A 16 -18.04 -6.12 2.13
C ALA A 16 -16.54 -6.43 1.98
N ASP A 17 -16.17 -7.36 1.09
CA ASP A 17 -14.80 -7.84 0.91
C ASP A 17 -13.88 -6.88 0.16
N TYR A 18 -14.45 -5.98 -0.64
CA TYR A 18 -13.70 -4.95 -1.36
C TYR A 18 -13.69 -3.59 -0.65
N GLY A 19 -14.14 -3.51 0.61
CA GLY A 19 -14.16 -2.28 1.40
C GLY A 19 -12.82 -1.50 1.35
N PRO A 20 -11.66 -2.16 1.53
CA PRO A 20 -10.36 -1.51 1.41
C PRO A 20 -10.09 -0.92 0.02
N LEU A 21 -10.43 -1.66 -1.05
CA LEU A 21 -10.25 -1.17 -2.42
C LEU A 21 -11.14 0.02 -2.73
N LEU A 22 -12.41 -0.03 -2.32
CA LEU A 22 -13.36 1.05 -2.56
C LEU A 22 -12.88 2.35 -1.91
N ARG A 23 -12.40 2.26 -0.66
CA ARG A 23 -11.83 3.39 0.09
C ARG A 23 -10.62 3.99 -0.62
N LEU A 24 -9.70 3.17 -1.13
CA LEU A 24 -8.52 3.67 -1.84
C LEU A 24 -8.86 4.26 -3.22
N VAL A 25 -9.80 3.63 -3.95
CA VAL A 25 -10.30 4.17 -5.23
C VAL A 25 -10.94 5.53 -5.01
N LEU A 26 -11.73 5.70 -3.94
CA LEU A 26 -12.34 6.98 -3.60
C LEU A 26 -11.28 8.08 -3.38
N VAL A 27 -10.24 7.79 -2.59
CA VAL A 27 -9.13 8.74 -2.36
C VAL A 27 -8.42 9.10 -3.66
N ASN A 28 -8.12 8.10 -4.50
CA ASN A 28 -7.48 8.32 -5.80
C ASN A 28 -8.35 9.12 -6.77
N VAL A 29 -9.66 8.87 -6.81
CA VAL A 29 -10.60 9.64 -7.64
C VAL A 29 -10.65 11.10 -7.21
N ILE A 30 -10.67 11.36 -5.90
CA ILE A 30 -10.62 12.73 -5.36
C ILE A 30 -9.30 13.40 -5.76
N ALA A 31 -8.17 12.71 -5.62
CA ALA A 31 -6.85 13.23 -5.97
C ALA A 31 -6.74 13.56 -7.48
N VAL A 32 -7.17 12.64 -8.35
CA VAL A 32 -7.20 12.85 -9.80
C VAL A 32 -8.12 14.01 -10.18
N THR A 33 -9.29 14.11 -9.55
CA THR A 33 -10.21 15.23 -9.78
C THR A 33 -9.56 16.56 -9.40
N GLY A 34 -8.88 16.63 -8.25
CA GLY A 34 -8.11 17.80 -7.83
C GLY A 34 -7.01 18.16 -8.84
N LEU A 35 -6.28 17.17 -9.35
CA LEU A 35 -5.24 17.37 -10.37
C LEU A 35 -5.83 17.89 -11.69
N VAL A 36 -6.97 17.37 -12.14
CA VAL A 36 -7.68 17.84 -13.33
C VAL A 36 -8.16 19.29 -13.17
N ILE A 37 -8.64 19.67 -11.98
CA ILE A 37 -9.03 21.06 -11.69
C ILE A 37 -7.80 21.98 -11.80
N LEU A 38 -6.67 21.61 -11.18
CA LEU A 38 -5.43 22.38 -11.26
C LEU A 38 -4.93 22.53 -12.70
N TRP A 39 -5.04 21.45 -13.50
CA TRP A 39 -4.70 21.50 -14.91
C TRP A 39 -5.60 22.46 -15.68
N ARG A 40 -6.92 22.37 -15.48
CA ARG A 40 -7.89 23.23 -16.16
C ARG A 40 -7.74 24.71 -15.82
N MET A 41 -7.23 25.02 -14.63
CA MET A 41 -6.90 26.39 -14.23
C MET A 41 -5.55 26.89 -14.80
N GLY A 42 -4.79 26.04 -15.51
CA GLY A 42 -3.46 26.38 -16.04
C GLY A 42 -2.37 26.42 -14.97
N LEU A 43 -2.65 26.00 -13.73
CA LEU A 43 -1.68 26.03 -12.64
C LEU A 43 -0.55 25.02 -12.86
N LEU A 44 -0.84 23.86 -13.45
CA LEU A 44 0.19 22.86 -13.73
C LEU A 44 1.18 23.34 -14.80
N ASP A 45 0.67 23.98 -15.86
CA ASP A 45 1.51 24.56 -16.92
C ASP A 45 2.40 25.67 -16.35
N LEU A 46 1.83 26.54 -15.50
CA LEU A 46 2.58 27.57 -14.78
C LEU A 46 3.68 26.99 -13.89
N VAL A 47 3.41 25.91 -13.15
CA VAL A 47 4.43 25.24 -12.32
C VAL A 47 5.56 24.68 -13.17
N ILE A 48 5.24 24.05 -14.31
CA ILE A 48 6.23 23.46 -15.22
C ILE A 48 7.08 24.54 -15.90
N GLU A 49 6.46 25.63 -16.36
CA GLU A 49 7.18 26.74 -17.00
C GLU A 49 8.09 27.48 -16.02
N THR A 50 7.65 27.62 -14.77
CA THR A 50 8.42 28.33 -13.73
C THR A 50 9.55 27.49 -13.14
N ASP A 51 9.41 26.15 -13.12
CA ASP A 51 10.39 25.25 -12.51
C ASP A 51 11.50 24.78 -13.47
N HIS A 52 12.50 25.63 -13.67
CA HIS A 52 13.72 25.26 -14.41
C HIS A 52 14.53 24.15 -13.74
N THR A 53 14.42 23.96 -12.42
CA THR A 53 15.18 22.92 -11.68
C THR A 53 14.63 21.52 -11.91
N ARG A 54 13.38 21.41 -12.42
CA ARG A 54 12.65 20.17 -12.66
C ARG A 54 12.42 19.33 -11.39
N VAL A 55 12.56 19.92 -10.21
CA VAL A 55 12.35 19.23 -8.92
C VAL A 55 10.88 18.87 -8.74
N SER A 56 9.96 19.73 -9.16
CA SER A 56 8.51 19.47 -9.11
C SER A 56 8.11 18.29 -9.99
N LEU A 57 8.78 18.11 -11.13
CA LEU A 57 8.57 16.96 -12.02
C LEU A 57 9.05 15.65 -11.38
N ILE A 58 10.18 15.68 -10.67
CA ILE A 58 10.68 14.53 -9.91
C ILE A 58 9.69 14.16 -8.80
N ILE A 59 9.18 15.15 -8.05
CA ILE A 59 8.16 14.94 -7.01
C ILE A 59 6.90 14.31 -7.61
N PHE A 60 6.43 14.83 -8.74
CA PHE A 60 5.26 14.29 -9.43
C PHE A 60 5.48 12.85 -9.92
N ALA A 61 6.65 12.55 -10.49
CA ALA A 61 6.99 11.20 -10.94
C ALA A 61 7.06 10.19 -9.78
N ILE A 62 7.66 10.59 -8.64
CA ILE A 62 7.69 9.77 -7.42
C ILE A 62 6.26 9.54 -6.92
N LEU A 63 5.45 10.60 -6.84
CA LEU A 63 4.06 10.52 -6.41
C LEU A 63 3.28 9.50 -7.25
N VAL A 64 3.28 9.64 -8.58
CA VAL A 64 2.57 8.73 -9.48
C VAL A 64 3.08 7.30 -9.34
N GLY A 65 4.40 7.09 -9.33
CA GLY A 65 4.98 5.76 -9.21
C GLY A 65 4.60 5.08 -7.88
N THR A 66 4.66 5.83 -6.77
CA THR A 66 4.33 5.31 -5.44
C THR A 66 2.84 5.09 -5.24
N THR A 67 1.98 5.96 -5.77
CA THR A 67 0.52 5.75 -5.77
C THR A 67 0.13 4.51 -6.58
N LEU A 68 0.70 4.30 -7.77
CA LEU A 68 0.48 3.08 -8.55
C LEU A 68 0.92 1.82 -7.79
N HIS A 69 2.06 1.90 -7.11
CA HIS A 69 2.55 0.80 -6.28
C HIS A 69 1.62 0.52 -5.09
N CYS A 70 1.12 1.54 -4.40
CA CYS A 70 0.13 1.41 -3.32
C CYS A 70 -1.17 0.78 -3.84
N PHE A 71 -1.65 1.24 -4.99
CA PHE A 71 -2.83 0.71 -5.65
C PHE A 71 -2.69 -0.79 -5.97
N TYR A 72 -1.56 -1.18 -6.58
CA TYR A 72 -1.25 -2.58 -6.86
C TYR A 72 -1.24 -3.43 -5.58
N GLN A 73 -0.53 -2.97 -4.54
CA GLN A 73 -0.48 -3.70 -3.26
C GLN A 73 -1.87 -3.87 -2.63
N THR A 74 -2.74 -2.87 -2.76
CA THR A 74 -4.10 -2.92 -2.20
C THR A 74 -4.96 -3.94 -2.95
N ILE A 75 -4.81 -4.06 -4.27
CA ILE A 75 -5.46 -5.13 -5.05
C ILE A 75 -5.00 -6.50 -4.57
N VAL A 76 -3.70 -6.66 -4.35
CA VAL A 76 -3.15 -7.92 -3.84
C VAL A 76 -3.74 -8.24 -2.46
N ILE A 77 -3.69 -7.31 -1.51
CA ILE A 77 -4.21 -7.54 -0.15
C ILE A 77 -5.72 -7.80 -0.15
N SER A 78 -6.49 -7.10 -0.95
CA SER A 78 -7.93 -7.34 -1.04
C SER A 78 -8.26 -8.72 -1.62
N ARG A 79 -7.50 -9.20 -2.62
CA ARG A 79 -7.64 -10.59 -3.10
C ARG A 79 -7.29 -11.61 -2.01
N GLU A 80 -6.23 -11.35 -1.25
CA GLU A 80 -5.84 -12.22 -0.12
C GLU A 80 -6.88 -12.22 1.00
N LEU A 81 -7.53 -11.09 1.28
CA LEU A 81 -8.66 -10.98 2.23
C LEU A 81 -9.86 -11.83 1.79
N VAL A 82 -10.26 -11.72 0.51
CA VAL A 82 -11.34 -12.54 -0.04
C VAL A 82 -11.01 -14.03 0.09
N ALA A 83 -9.80 -14.43 -0.30
CA ALA A 83 -9.35 -15.81 -0.19
C ALA A 83 -9.33 -16.30 1.27
N ALA A 84 -8.89 -15.44 2.21
CA ALA A 84 -8.87 -15.76 3.64
C ALA A 84 -10.28 -15.94 4.22
N ARG A 85 -11.23 -15.08 3.86
CA ARG A 85 -12.63 -15.17 4.29
C ARG A 85 -13.34 -16.39 3.70
N GLN A 86 -13.08 -16.70 2.43
CA GLN A 86 -13.58 -17.94 1.81
C GLN A 86 -13.04 -19.20 2.51
N ALA A 87 -11.74 -19.22 2.80
CA ALA A 87 -11.12 -20.31 3.56
C ALA A 87 -11.72 -20.44 4.96
N ARG A 88 -11.93 -19.33 5.67
CA ARG A 88 -12.63 -19.30 6.96
C ARG A 88 -14.03 -19.89 6.87
N ALA A 89 -14.81 -19.52 5.85
CA ALA A 89 -16.17 -20.05 5.66
C ALA A 89 -16.18 -21.58 5.44
N ILE A 90 -15.21 -22.12 4.69
CA ILE A 90 -15.05 -23.57 4.50
C ILE A 90 -14.72 -24.26 5.84
N LEU A 91 -13.75 -23.72 6.58
CA LEU A 91 -13.34 -24.27 7.88
C LEU A 91 -14.47 -24.18 8.93
N ASP A 92 -15.31 -23.16 8.85
CA ASP A 92 -16.46 -22.99 9.72
C ASP A 92 -17.61 -23.95 9.39
N ALA A 93 -17.82 -24.26 8.11
CA ALA A 93 -18.79 -25.26 7.67
C ALA A 93 -18.33 -26.69 8.02
N GLU A 94 -17.02 -26.95 7.94
CA GLU A 94 -16.43 -28.28 8.17
C GLU A 94 -15.67 -28.36 9.51
N ARG A 95 -16.24 -27.76 10.57
CA ARG A 95 -15.61 -27.72 11.91
C ARG A 95 -15.14 -29.10 12.38
N GLY A 96 -13.89 -29.17 12.85
CA GLY A 96 -13.30 -30.39 13.40
C GLY A 96 -12.86 -31.42 12.35
N THR A 97 -12.91 -31.09 11.06
CA THR A 97 -12.35 -31.97 10.02
C THR A 97 -10.83 -31.99 10.08
N ARG A 98 -10.26 -33.17 9.75
CA ARG A 98 -8.81 -33.35 9.64
C ARG A 98 -8.30 -32.60 8.42
N LEU A 99 -7.24 -31.81 8.62
CA LEU A 99 -6.55 -31.11 7.55
C LEU A 99 -5.40 -31.97 7.02
N SER A 100 -5.27 -32.04 5.71
CA SER A 100 -4.21 -32.78 5.04
C SER A 100 -3.62 -31.97 3.88
N ILE A 101 -2.39 -32.29 3.49
CA ILE A 101 -1.72 -31.64 2.37
C ILE A 101 -1.97 -32.49 1.12
N GLY A 102 -2.71 -31.93 0.16
CA GLY A 102 -2.95 -32.52 -1.16
C GLY A 102 -2.13 -31.85 -2.27
N PRO A 103 -2.27 -32.31 -3.53
CA PRO A 103 -1.52 -31.78 -4.68
C PRO A 103 -1.87 -30.32 -5.04
N GLN A 104 -3.02 -29.80 -4.59
CA GLN A 104 -3.48 -28.43 -4.83
C GLN A 104 -3.39 -27.52 -3.59
N GLY A 105 -2.77 -28.00 -2.50
CA GLY A 105 -2.65 -27.27 -1.23
C GLY A 105 -3.32 -28.01 -0.08
N VAL A 106 -3.79 -27.27 0.92
CA VAL A 106 -4.47 -27.86 2.08
C VAL A 106 -5.89 -28.28 1.71
N VAL A 107 -6.24 -29.52 2.02
CA VAL A 107 -7.55 -30.12 1.74
C VAL A 107 -8.15 -30.61 3.05
N THR A 108 -9.45 -30.37 3.23
CA THR A 108 -10.21 -30.92 4.37
C THR A 108 -10.46 -32.43 4.19
N ALA A 109 -10.92 -33.09 5.25
CA ALA A 109 -11.31 -34.49 5.18
C ALA A 109 -12.47 -34.75 4.21
N ALA A 110 -13.30 -33.74 3.92
CA ALA A 110 -14.39 -33.82 2.93
C ALA A 110 -13.89 -33.69 1.48
N GLY A 111 -12.58 -33.46 1.27
CA GLY A 111 -11.99 -33.29 -0.06
C GLY A 111 -12.12 -31.86 -0.61
N THR A 112 -12.59 -30.89 0.17
CA THR A 112 -12.65 -29.48 -0.25
C THR A 112 -11.27 -28.83 -0.12
N ALA A 113 -10.79 -28.26 -1.24
CA ALA A 113 -9.50 -27.58 -1.27
C ALA A 113 -9.65 -26.14 -0.77
N LEU A 114 -8.78 -25.74 0.15
CA LEU A 114 -8.73 -24.36 0.62
C LEU A 114 -8.18 -23.43 -0.48
N PRO A 115 -8.74 -22.20 -0.63
CA PRO A 115 -8.23 -21.21 -1.56
C PRO A 115 -6.72 -20.99 -1.42
N SER A 116 -6.03 -20.93 -2.55
CA SER A 116 -4.61 -20.59 -2.58
C SER A 116 -4.42 -19.13 -2.15
N GLY A 117 -3.69 -18.89 -1.07
CA GLY A 117 -3.44 -17.55 -0.54
C GLY A 117 -2.41 -17.54 0.59
N VAL A 118 -2.23 -16.39 1.23
CA VAL A 118 -1.39 -16.22 2.41
C VAL A 118 -1.89 -17.10 3.56
N LEU A 119 -3.21 -17.13 3.80
CA LEU A 119 -3.81 -18.02 4.81
C LEU A 119 -3.54 -19.49 4.49
N GLY A 120 -3.85 -19.96 3.27
CA GLY A 120 -3.64 -21.35 2.87
C GLY A 120 -2.18 -21.81 3.03
N ARG A 121 -1.22 -20.97 2.64
CA ARG A 121 0.22 -21.26 2.84
C ARG A 121 0.62 -21.28 4.32
N HIS A 122 0.02 -20.43 5.14
CA HIS A 122 0.27 -20.44 6.57
C HIS A 122 -0.29 -21.73 7.22
N ILE A 123 -1.50 -22.14 6.85
CA ILE A 123 -2.11 -23.41 7.29
C ILE A 123 -1.26 -24.59 6.84
N GLU A 124 -0.78 -24.60 5.60
CA GLU A 124 0.13 -25.64 5.10
C GLU A 124 1.39 -25.77 5.97
N GLY A 125 1.98 -24.63 6.35
CA GLY A 125 3.11 -24.58 7.28
C GLY A 125 2.79 -25.16 8.66
N LEU A 126 1.59 -24.88 9.19
CA LEU A 126 1.13 -25.42 10.48
C LEU A 126 0.90 -26.93 10.42
N VAL A 127 0.20 -27.41 9.38
CA VAL A 127 -0.04 -28.85 9.17
C VAL A 127 1.30 -29.59 9.02
N ARG A 128 2.23 -29.04 8.26
CA ARG A 128 3.57 -29.64 8.08
C ARG A 128 4.37 -29.64 9.37
N LYS A 129 4.29 -28.57 10.17
CA LYS A 129 4.93 -28.51 11.50
C LYS A 129 4.36 -29.57 12.43
N ALA A 130 3.03 -29.69 12.52
CA ALA A 130 2.38 -30.68 13.37
C ALA A 130 2.76 -32.12 12.98
N GLN A 131 2.82 -32.44 11.69
CA GLN A 131 3.26 -33.75 11.20
C GLN A 131 4.70 -34.10 11.62
N LEU A 132 5.60 -33.11 11.64
CA LEU A 132 7.00 -33.32 12.05
C LEU A 132 7.17 -33.39 13.57
N GLN A 133 6.22 -32.86 14.34
CA GLN A 133 6.33 -32.66 15.80
C GLN A 133 5.65 -33.76 16.63
N ALA A 134 5.15 -34.83 15.99
CA ALA A 134 4.72 -36.09 16.60
C ALA A 134 3.82 -35.97 17.85
N GLY A 135 2.80 -35.10 17.81
CA GLY A 135 1.72 -35.07 18.81
C GLY A 135 1.85 -34.04 19.94
N GLY A 136 2.86 -33.17 19.91
CA GLY A 136 2.95 -32.04 20.86
C GLY A 136 2.03 -30.85 20.51
N PRO A 137 1.80 -29.91 21.45
CA PRO A 137 1.03 -28.70 21.20
C PRO A 137 1.66 -27.85 20.09
N VAL A 138 0.82 -27.31 19.20
CA VAL A 138 1.29 -26.63 17.98
C VAL A 138 1.51 -25.15 18.26
N ASP A 139 2.73 -24.77 18.65
CA ASP A 139 3.08 -23.36 18.82
C ASP A 139 3.20 -22.64 17.46
N GLN A 140 2.29 -21.72 17.17
CA GLN A 140 2.32 -20.93 15.93
C GLN A 140 3.01 -19.56 16.04
N SER A 141 3.48 -19.17 17.24
CA SER A 141 3.99 -17.81 17.51
C SER A 141 5.08 -17.34 16.54
N LEU A 142 6.06 -18.18 16.25
CA LEU A 142 7.17 -17.85 15.34
C LEU A 142 6.71 -17.72 13.89
N LEU A 143 5.79 -18.59 13.44
CA LEU A 143 5.22 -18.52 12.09
C LEU A 143 4.34 -17.29 11.92
N LEU A 144 3.55 -16.93 12.94
CA LEU A 144 2.75 -15.70 12.96
C LEU A 144 3.64 -14.46 12.95
N ARG A 145 4.75 -14.46 13.69
CA ARG A 145 5.71 -13.35 13.68
C ARG A 145 6.34 -13.15 12.30
N LEU A 146 6.78 -14.24 11.66
CA LEU A 146 7.30 -14.18 10.28
C LEU A 146 6.26 -13.69 9.28
N LEU A 147 5.01 -14.11 9.45
CA LEU A 147 3.89 -13.64 8.62
C LEU A 147 3.64 -12.14 8.81
N ALA A 148 3.54 -11.68 10.06
CA ALA A 148 3.36 -10.27 10.41
C ALA A 148 4.48 -9.39 9.82
N ASP A 149 5.74 -9.83 9.95
CA ASP A 149 6.89 -9.13 9.41
C ASP A 149 6.84 -9.03 7.88
N ARG A 150 6.44 -10.11 7.19
CA ARG A 150 6.27 -10.10 5.72
C ARG A 150 5.14 -9.17 5.28
N LEU A 151 4.02 -9.17 5.97
CA LEU A 151 2.89 -8.30 5.65
C LEU A 151 3.24 -6.82 5.87
N ARG A 152 3.81 -6.48 7.03
CA ARG A 152 4.24 -5.10 7.36
C ARG A 152 5.36 -4.57 6.49
N SER A 153 6.20 -5.44 5.92
CA SER A 153 7.29 -5.01 5.04
C SER A 153 6.80 -4.25 3.79
N ARG A 154 5.56 -4.53 3.36
CA ARG A 154 4.96 -3.95 2.15
C ARG A 154 4.66 -2.46 2.28
N GLU A 155 4.26 -2.01 3.46
CA GLU A 155 3.93 -0.63 3.78
C GLU A 155 5.17 0.26 3.96
N ARG A 156 6.26 -0.30 4.52
CA ARG A 156 7.46 0.46 4.93
C ARG A 156 8.04 1.34 3.82
N LEU A 157 8.00 0.85 2.57
CA LEU A 157 8.49 1.61 1.41
C LEU A 157 7.68 2.89 1.18
N GLY A 158 6.35 2.84 1.34
CA GLY A 158 5.49 3.99 1.14
C GLY A 158 5.68 5.07 2.19
N LEU A 159 5.75 4.66 3.46
CA LEU A 159 6.04 5.57 4.56
C LEU A 159 7.39 6.26 4.35
N PHE A 160 8.43 5.49 4.01
CA PHE A 160 9.75 6.04 3.72
C PHE A 160 9.72 7.07 2.59
N VAL A 161 9.05 6.76 1.46
CA VAL A 161 8.94 7.69 0.33
C VAL A 161 8.16 8.95 0.71
N SER A 162 7.07 8.82 1.47
CA SER A 162 6.28 9.98 1.92
C SER A 162 7.11 10.92 2.81
N GLU A 163 7.96 10.38 3.68
CA GLU A 163 8.87 11.20 4.47
C GLU A 163 10.01 11.79 3.63
N ALA A 164 10.51 11.05 2.64
CA ALA A 164 11.49 11.55 1.70
C ALA A 164 10.95 12.73 0.89
N LEU A 165 9.68 12.69 0.46
CA LEU A 165 9.02 13.81 -0.22
C LEU A 165 8.94 15.06 0.66
N LEU A 166 8.65 14.93 1.96
CA LEU A 166 8.67 16.06 2.89
C LEU A 166 10.06 16.68 3.01
N ARG A 167 11.10 15.85 3.13
CA ARG A 167 12.49 16.31 3.18
C ARG A 167 12.92 16.94 1.87
N LEU A 168 12.48 16.40 0.73
CA LEU A 168 12.72 16.95 -0.60
C LEU A 168 12.03 18.30 -0.78
N ALA A 169 10.82 18.48 -0.25
CA ALA A 169 10.12 19.77 -0.24
C ALA A 169 10.93 20.85 0.50
N LEU A 170 11.46 20.51 1.68
CA LEU A 170 12.35 21.40 2.45
C LEU A 170 13.66 21.68 1.72
N LEU A 171 14.22 20.71 1.00
CA LEU A 171 15.41 20.95 0.18
C LEU A 171 15.09 21.91 -0.98
N GLY A 172 13.89 21.79 -1.56
CA GLY A 172 13.39 22.66 -2.63
C GLY A 172 13.30 24.14 -2.22
N THR A 173 12.90 24.43 -0.97
CA THR A 173 12.90 25.82 -0.48
C THR A 173 14.29 26.41 -0.41
N ALA A 174 15.27 25.63 0.07
CA ALA A 174 16.66 26.05 0.09
C ALA A 174 17.18 26.33 -1.34
N ILE A 175 16.86 25.47 -2.30
CA ILE A 175 17.23 25.67 -3.71
C ILE A 175 16.59 26.95 -4.25
N GLY A 176 15.29 27.17 -4.04
CA GLY A 176 14.62 28.38 -4.51
C GLY A 176 15.15 29.66 -3.85
N PHE A 177 15.53 29.62 -2.56
CA PHE A 177 16.22 30.73 -1.91
C PHE A 177 17.59 31.02 -2.51
N ILE A 178 18.37 29.99 -2.85
CA ILE A 178 19.65 30.17 -3.55
C ILE A 178 19.42 30.84 -4.90
N LEU A 179 18.47 30.34 -5.69
CA LEU A 179 18.12 30.93 -7.00
C LEU A 179 17.63 32.38 -6.88
N MET A 180 16.93 32.70 -5.79
CA MET A 180 16.47 34.05 -5.49
C MET A 180 17.64 35.04 -5.25
N LEU A 181 18.74 34.58 -4.64
CA LEU A 181 19.90 35.42 -4.30
C LEU A 181 20.90 35.60 -5.46
N ILE A 182 20.95 34.67 -6.41
CA ILE A 182 21.88 34.72 -7.56
C ILE A 182 21.81 36.05 -8.33
N PRO A 183 20.62 36.55 -8.75
CA PRO A 183 20.54 37.79 -9.51
C PRO A 183 21.04 39.02 -8.74
N ILE A 184 20.87 39.04 -7.41
CA ILE A 184 21.30 40.14 -6.55
C ILE A 184 22.83 40.17 -6.46
N SER A 185 23.46 39.01 -6.30
CA SER A 185 24.93 38.90 -6.24
C SER A 185 25.63 39.28 -7.55
N ALA A 186 24.90 39.21 -8.67
CA ALA A 186 25.42 39.49 -10.01
C ALA A 186 25.19 40.96 -10.46
N LEU A 187 24.62 41.81 -9.61
CA LEU A 187 24.37 43.23 -9.95
C LEU A 187 25.70 43.99 -10.11
N THR A 188 25.97 44.46 -11.33
CA THR A 188 27.15 45.30 -11.65
C THR A 188 26.79 46.77 -11.87
N SER A 189 25.52 47.09 -12.09
CA SER A 189 24.99 48.46 -12.24
C SER A 189 23.60 48.58 -11.62
N PHE A 190 23.21 49.80 -11.23
CA PHE A 190 21.90 50.11 -10.65
C PHE A 190 20.94 50.74 -11.68
N GLU A 191 21.07 50.35 -12.95
CA GLU A 191 20.19 50.82 -14.01
C GLU A 191 18.82 50.15 -13.92
N ALA A 192 17.78 50.85 -14.39
CA ALA A 192 16.39 50.40 -14.25
C ALA A 192 16.14 49.00 -14.85
N ASP A 193 16.79 48.66 -15.98
CA ASP A 193 16.62 47.37 -16.64
C ASP A 193 17.36 46.24 -15.91
N THR A 194 18.56 46.49 -15.38
CA THR A 194 19.30 45.55 -14.53
C THR A 194 18.52 45.25 -13.24
N LEU A 195 17.93 46.27 -12.62
CA LEU A 195 17.11 46.11 -11.42
C LEU A 195 15.81 45.34 -11.70
N ARG A 196 15.13 45.61 -12.82
CA ARG A 196 13.95 44.83 -13.24
C ARG A 196 14.29 43.36 -13.47
N GLY A 197 15.41 43.08 -14.14
CA GLY A 197 15.89 41.71 -14.37
C GLY A 197 16.18 40.98 -13.06
N ALA A 198 16.86 41.64 -12.11
CA ALA A 198 17.13 41.06 -10.80
C ALA A 198 15.85 40.80 -9.98
N LEU A 199 14.88 41.71 -10.01
CA LEU A 199 13.57 41.53 -9.37
C LEU A 199 12.77 40.37 -10.01
N GLY A 200 12.86 40.22 -11.33
CA GLY A 200 12.27 39.08 -12.05
C GLY A 200 12.87 37.75 -11.62
N GLY A 201 14.21 37.66 -11.58
CA GLY A 201 14.91 36.47 -11.11
C GLY A 201 14.63 36.14 -9.64
N MET A 202 14.52 37.15 -8.79
CA MET A 202 14.14 36.99 -7.38
C MET A 202 12.73 36.39 -7.25
N THR A 203 11.77 36.91 -8.03
CA THR A 203 10.39 36.41 -8.05
C THR A 203 10.32 34.98 -8.58
N SER A 204 11.13 34.64 -9.58
CA SER A 204 11.24 33.28 -10.11
C SER A 204 11.78 32.30 -9.06
N GLY A 205 12.87 32.63 -8.36
CA GLY A 205 13.42 31.78 -7.29
C GLY A 205 12.43 31.51 -6.16
N MET A 206 11.66 32.54 -5.78
CA MET A 206 10.57 32.41 -4.81
C MET A 206 9.45 31.49 -5.31
N ALA A 207 9.03 31.65 -6.57
CA ALA A 207 7.96 30.83 -7.15
C ALA A 207 8.35 29.35 -7.22
N ILE A 208 9.62 29.04 -7.56
CA ILE A 208 10.16 27.68 -7.54
C ILE A 208 10.08 27.10 -6.11
N ALA A 209 10.55 27.84 -5.09
CA ALA A 209 10.50 27.40 -3.69
C ALA A 209 9.07 27.06 -3.25
N LEU A 210 8.11 27.94 -3.54
CA LEU A 210 6.72 27.77 -3.14
C LEU A 210 6.07 26.58 -3.84
N ASN A 211 6.23 26.46 -5.16
CA ASN A 211 5.65 25.38 -5.96
C ASN A 211 6.17 24.01 -5.50
N VAL A 212 7.48 23.86 -5.32
CA VAL A 212 8.09 22.62 -4.84
C VAL A 212 7.60 22.26 -3.44
N THR A 213 7.42 23.26 -2.56
CA THR A 213 6.93 23.04 -1.19
C THR A 213 5.50 22.52 -1.19
N VAL A 214 4.61 23.20 -1.92
CA VAL A 214 3.19 22.81 -1.98
C VAL A 214 3.07 21.43 -2.62
N ALA A 215 3.74 21.18 -3.75
CA ALA A 215 3.72 19.89 -4.42
C ALA A 215 4.25 18.76 -3.52
N GLY A 216 5.38 18.98 -2.85
CA GLY A 216 6.01 17.98 -1.98
C GLY A 216 5.19 17.66 -0.74
N ILE A 217 4.62 18.67 -0.06
CA ILE A 217 3.77 18.46 1.12
C ILE A 217 2.44 17.81 0.73
N ALA A 218 1.79 18.30 -0.32
CA ALA A 218 0.52 17.74 -0.79
C ALA A 218 0.70 16.28 -1.24
N GLY A 219 1.75 15.99 -2.01
CA GLY A 219 2.09 14.63 -2.43
C GLY A 219 2.41 13.72 -1.25
N ALA A 220 3.21 14.17 -0.28
CA ALA A 220 3.51 13.40 0.91
C ALA A 220 2.27 13.09 1.75
N LEU A 221 1.37 14.06 1.92
CA LEU A 221 0.12 13.87 2.67
C LEU A 221 -0.80 12.88 1.96
N LEU A 222 -0.93 12.99 0.63
CA LEU A 222 -1.72 12.06 -0.17
C LEU A 222 -1.18 10.63 -0.03
N LEU A 223 0.13 10.43 -0.20
CA LEU A 223 0.75 9.11 0.00
C LEU A 223 0.55 8.57 1.41
N LYS A 224 0.69 9.40 2.45
CA LYS A 224 0.44 8.97 3.83
C LYS A 224 -0.99 8.47 4.03
N LEU A 225 -1.97 9.14 3.43
CA LEU A 225 -3.37 8.71 3.50
C LEU A 225 -3.58 7.38 2.77
N GLU A 226 -3.01 7.22 1.58
CA GLU A 226 -3.10 5.96 0.81
C GLU A 226 -2.48 4.79 1.58
N TYR A 227 -1.28 4.97 2.12
CA TYR A 227 -0.60 3.92 2.89
C TYR A 227 -1.25 3.64 4.24
N TYR A 228 -1.86 4.64 4.88
CA TYR A 228 -2.67 4.42 6.09
C TYR A 228 -3.86 3.50 5.82
N MET A 229 -4.54 3.65 4.67
CA MET A 229 -5.62 2.76 4.28
C MET A 229 -5.13 1.33 3.99
N LEU A 230 -3.96 1.21 3.36
CA LEU A 230 -3.33 -0.07 3.08
C LEU A 230 -2.91 -0.79 4.37
N ASP A 231 -2.35 -0.09 5.35
CA ASP A 231 -2.00 -0.65 6.67
C ASP A 231 -3.24 -1.22 7.37
N ALA A 232 -4.34 -0.47 7.38
CA ALA A 232 -5.61 -0.96 7.93
C ALA A 232 -6.10 -2.25 7.26
N ALA A 233 -5.93 -2.38 5.94
CA ALA A 233 -6.30 -3.58 5.19
C ALA A 233 -5.36 -4.77 5.49
N ILE A 234 -4.07 -4.50 5.68
CA ILE A 234 -3.08 -5.50 6.07
C ILE A 234 -3.36 -6.01 7.49
N ALA A 235 -3.71 -5.13 8.41
CA ALA A 235 -4.10 -5.49 9.77
C ALA A 235 -5.34 -6.40 9.78
N ASP A 236 -6.40 -6.03 9.05
CA ASP A 236 -7.61 -6.84 8.91
C ASP A 236 -7.31 -8.25 8.35
N LEU A 237 -6.41 -8.34 7.36
CA LEU A 237 -5.96 -9.63 6.83
C LEU A 237 -5.23 -10.46 7.89
N PHE A 238 -4.32 -9.84 8.63
CA PHE A 238 -3.56 -10.51 9.67
C PHE A 238 -4.48 -11.03 10.79
N ASP A 239 -5.40 -10.19 11.27
CA ASP A 239 -6.36 -10.55 12.32
C ASP A 239 -7.25 -11.71 11.86
N THR A 240 -7.75 -11.65 10.62
CA THR A 240 -8.53 -12.75 10.02
C THR A 240 -7.73 -14.05 9.98
N ILE A 241 -6.44 -14.00 9.64
CA ILE A 241 -5.57 -15.18 9.60
C ILE A 241 -5.39 -15.76 11.00
N VAL A 242 -5.02 -14.93 11.98
CA VAL A 242 -4.77 -15.36 13.37
C VAL A 242 -6.03 -15.98 13.97
N GLU A 243 -7.18 -15.29 13.85
CA GLU A 243 -8.45 -15.78 14.39
C GLU A 243 -8.82 -17.13 13.75
N THR A 244 -8.67 -17.24 12.42
CA THR A 244 -9.01 -18.47 11.71
C THR A 244 -8.07 -19.63 12.07
N THR A 245 -6.77 -19.38 12.20
CA THR A 245 -5.80 -20.44 12.49
C THR A 245 -5.88 -20.90 13.94
N GLU A 246 -6.03 -19.98 14.89
CA GLU A 246 -6.15 -20.31 16.32
C GLU A 246 -7.43 -21.09 16.59
N ILE A 247 -8.58 -20.63 16.08
CA ILE A 247 -9.88 -21.25 16.39
C ILE A 247 -10.06 -22.59 15.68
N TYR A 248 -9.80 -22.65 14.37
CA TYR A 248 -10.17 -23.81 13.56
C TYR A 248 -9.00 -24.77 13.31
N VAL A 249 -7.78 -24.25 13.11
CA VAL A 249 -6.65 -25.06 12.65
C VAL A 249 -5.88 -25.66 13.82
N VAL A 250 -5.45 -24.85 14.78
CA VAL A 250 -4.73 -25.32 15.97
C VAL A 250 -5.59 -26.32 16.76
N SER A 251 -6.85 -25.95 17.03
CA SER A 251 -7.83 -26.85 17.67
C SER A 251 -7.98 -28.19 16.95
N ALA A 252 -8.04 -28.20 15.61
CA ALA A 252 -8.19 -29.43 14.83
C ALA A 252 -6.91 -30.28 14.80
N LEU A 253 -5.73 -29.65 14.83
CA LEU A 253 -4.44 -30.35 14.88
C LEU A 253 -4.20 -31.00 16.25
N GLU A 254 -4.58 -30.34 17.34
CA GLU A 254 -4.43 -30.85 18.71
C GLU A 254 -5.49 -31.90 19.08
N SER A 255 -6.67 -31.85 18.45
CA SER A 255 -7.76 -32.83 18.67
C SER A 255 -7.54 -34.17 17.94
N GLY A 256 -6.43 -34.35 17.21
CA GLY A 256 -6.12 -35.56 16.45
C GLY A 256 -5.82 -36.79 17.33
N PRO A 257 -5.95 -38.03 16.81
CA PRO A 257 -5.82 -39.27 17.59
C PRO A 257 -4.47 -39.46 18.30
N ASP A 258 -3.41 -38.82 17.81
CA ASP A 258 -2.05 -38.94 18.38
C ASP A 258 -1.87 -38.18 19.71
N ALA A 259 -2.82 -37.32 20.10
CA ALA A 259 -2.79 -36.64 21.41
C ALA A 259 -3.37 -37.50 22.56
N ARG A 260 -3.86 -38.71 22.27
CA ARG A 260 -4.45 -39.63 23.25
C ARG A 260 -3.67 -40.94 23.45
N ALA A 261 -2.43 -41.02 22.96
CA ALA A 261 -1.55 -42.17 23.15
C ALA A 261 -0.43 -41.87 24.14
#